data_AF-A0A2V6RY37-F1
#
_entry.id   AF-A0A2V6RY37-F1
#
_cell.length_a   1.000
_cell.length_b   1.000
_cell.length_c   1.000
_cell.angle_alpha   90.00
_cell.angle_beta   90.00
_cell.angle_gamma   90.00
#
_symmetry.space_group_name_H-M   'P 1'
#
loop_
_entity.id
_entity.type
_entity.pdbx_description
1 polymer ?
#
loop_
_entity_poly.entity_id
_entity_poly.type
_entity_poly.pdbx_seq_one_letter_code
_entity_poly.pdbx_strand_id
1 'polypeptide(L)'
;MISHRGEPASRVRPERERGAGSARVFARVDMREHHGMHPRLGALDVLPFVPLRDLTMDDAVAVARRVGASVARAYALPVYLYGAAASRPQRRLARDIRRGEYESLAARLADPAWQPDAGPATFVARLGAVMVGAREVLVAYNVWLDSQDLDAARAIARAVRESSGGLPSVQALGVPLARRG
;
A
#
# COMPACT_ATOMS: atom_id res chain seq x y z
N MET A 1 5.75 3.94 8.92
CA MET A 1 5.97 4.56 7.60
C MET A 1 7.45 4.88 7.50
N ILE A 2 8.10 4.54 6.38
CA ILE A 2 9.49 4.92 6.10
C ILE A 2 9.43 5.85 4.88
N SER A 3 10.05 7.02 4.98
CA SER A 3 10.10 8.02 3.90
C SER A 3 11.54 8.23 3.48
N HIS A 4 11.79 8.22 2.17
CA HIS A 4 13.10 8.50 1.59
C HIS A 4 12.93 9.38 0.36
N ARG A 5 13.79 10.40 0.23
CA ARG A 5 13.85 11.26 -0.96
C ARG A 5 14.92 10.74 -1.91
N GLY A 6 14.51 10.38 -3.12
CA GLY A 6 15.40 9.92 -4.19
C GLY A 6 15.67 10.97 -5.25
N GLU A 7 16.61 10.65 -6.15
CA GLU A 7 16.88 11.38 -7.40
C GLU A 7 15.79 11.10 -8.45
N PRO A 8 15.66 11.95 -9.49
CA PRO A 8 14.75 11.74 -10.62
C PRO A 8 14.91 10.37 -11.29
N ALA A 9 13.86 9.91 -11.98
CA ALA A 9 13.80 8.60 -12.64
C ALA A 9 15.01 8.30 -13.56
N SER A 10 15.58 9.33 -14.19
CA SER A 10 16.74 9.27 -15.08
C SER A 10 18.07 8.97 -14.38
N ARG A 11 18.12 9.02 -13.04
CA ARG A 11 19.35 8.87 -12.23
C ARG A 11 19.25 7.76 -11.17
N VAL A 12 18.16 7.00 -11.16
CA VAL A 12 18.01 5.86 -10.26
C VAL A 12 18.96 4.74 -10.72
N ARG A 13 19.98 4.44 -9.90
CA ARG A 13 20.87 3.29 -10.16
C ARG A 13 20.05 1.98 -10.16
N PRO A 14 20.35 1.00 -11.04
CA PRO A 14 19.62 -0.28 -11.14
C PRO A 14 19.47 -1.01 -9.80
N GLU A 15 20.48 -0.86 -8.94
CA GLU A 15 20.58 -1.44 -7.60
C GLU A 15 19.47 -0.93 -6.65
N ARG A 16 18.99 0.29 -6.88
CA ARG A 16 17.91 0.94 -6.12
C ARG A 16 16.52 0.69 -6.73
N GLU A 17 16.44 0.04 -7.89
CA GLU A 17 15.18 -0.21 -8.59
C GLU A 17 14.38 -1.38 -8.00
N ARG A 18 14.95 -2.12 -7.05
CA ARG A 18 14.24 -3.18 -6.31
C ARG A 18 13.27 -2.65 -5.25
N GLY A 19 13.04 -1.33 -5.20
CA GLY A 19 12.28 -0.67 -4.14
C GLY A 19 13.11 -0.50 -2.88
N ALA A 20 13.31 0.74 -2.44
CA ALA A 20 14.16 1.04 -1.29
C ALA A 20 13.69 0.28 -0.03
N GLY A 21 14.58 -0.55 0.54
CA GLY A 21 14.31 -1.30 1.75
C GLY A 21 13.57 -2.64 1.57
N SER A 22 13.11 -2.99 0.36
CA SER A 22 12.35 -4.23 0.11
C SER A 22 13.12 -5.48 0.56
N ALA A 23 14.40 -5.59 0.20
CA ALA A 23 15.26 -6.71 0.58
C ALA A 23 15.31 -6.91 2.10
N ARG A 24 15.42 -5.80 2.85
CA ARG A 24 15.51 -5.82 4.31
C ARG A 24 14.18 -6.22 4.95
N VAL A 25 13.07 -5.72 4.41
CA VAL A 25 11.72 -6.09 4.87
C VAL A 25 11.46 -7.56 4.60
N PHE A 26 11.68 -8.05 3.38
CA PHE A 26 11.45 -9.44 3.00
C PHE A 26 12.39 -10.43 3.68
N ALA A 27 13.55 -9.99 4.18
CA ALA A 27 14.42 -10.80 5.01
C ALA A 27 13.93 -10.94 6.47
N ARG A 28 13.15 -9.98 6.98
CA ARG A 28 12.87 -9.85 8.43
C ARG A 28 11.42 -10.01 8.83
N VAL A 29 10.49 -9.83 7.90
CA VAL A 29 9.05 -9.90 8.18
C VAL A 29 8.50 -11.22 7.68
N ASP A 30 7.73 -11.89 8.53
CA ASP A 30 6.95 -13.07 8.18
C ASP A 30 5.46 -12.76 8.39
N MET A 31 4.70 -12.73 7.29
CA MET A 31 3.27 -12.43 7.32
C MET A 31 2.43 -13.52 7.99
N ARG A 32 2.96 -14.74 8.13
CA ARG A 32 2.26 -15.85 8.80
C ARG A 32 2.10 -15.61 10.30
N GLU A 33 2.97 -14.78 10.88
CA GLU A 33 2.99 -14.45 12.31
C GLU A 33 2.49 -13.02 12.58
N HIS A 34 2.26 -12.24 11.53
CA HIS A 34 1.95 -10.82 11.65
C HIS A 34 0.45 -10.56 11.82
N HIS A 35 0.09 -10.02 12.99
CA HIS A 35 -1.23 -9.49 13.30
C HIS A 35 -1.13 -8.01 13.70
N GLY A 36 -2.05 -7.19 13.21
CA GLY A 36 -2.06 -5.76 13.51
C GLY A 36 -3.41 -5.13 13.26
N MET A 37 -3.63 -3.98 13.88
CA MET A 37 -4.91 -3.26 13.80
C MET A 37 -5.18 -2.59 12.46
N HIS A 38 -4.12 -2.37 11.66
CA HIS A 38 -4.23 -1.71 10.38
C HIS A 38 -4.28 -2.74 9.25
N PRO A 39 -5.22 -2.60 8.29
CA PRO A 39 -5.33 -3.53 7.17
C PRO A 39 -4.05 -3.62 6.37
N ARG A 40 -3.67 -4.85 6.00
CA ARG A 40 -2.42 -5.19 5.33
C ARG A 40 -2.59 -6.35 4.36
N LEU A 41 -1.86 -6.34 3.26
CA LEU A 41 -1.84 -7.37 2.23
C LEU A 41 -0.50 -8.12 2.16
N GLY A 42 0.59 -7.51 2.62
CA GLY A 42 1.91 -8.13 2.63
C GLY A 42 2.94 -7.43 3.50
N ALA A 43 4.13 -8.05 3.59
CA ALA A 43 5.25 -7.60 4.42
C ALA A 43 5.72 -6.19 4.04
N LEU A 44 5.73 -5.89 2.74
CA LEU A 44 5.78 -4.54 2.20
C LEU A 44 4.41 -4.24 1.60
N ASP A 45 3.51 -3.69 2.41
CA ASP A 45 2.11 -3.49 2.01
C ASP A 45 1.97 -2.50 0.85
N VAL A 46 2.44 -1.26 1.04
CA VAL A 46 2.32 -0.18 0.05
C VAL A 46 3.68 0.50 -0.18
N LEU A 47 4.07 0.65 -1.44
CA LEU A 47 5.26 1.37 -1.91
C LEU A 47 4.85 2.49 -2.88
N PRO A 48 4.55 3.71 -2.37
CA PRO A 48 4.16 4.84 -3.21
C PRO A 48 5.36 5.65 -3.70
N PHE A 49 5.24 6.17 -4.92
CA PHE A 49 6.07 7.25 -5.46
C PHE A 49 5.24 8.53 -5.50
N VAL A 50 5.79 9.60 -4.92
CA VAL A 50 5.14 10.91 -4.85
C VAL A 50 6.04 11.88 -5.60
N PRO A 51 5.55 12.55 -6.66
CA PRO A 51 6.33 13.57 -7.33
C PRO A 51 6.57 14.74 -6.37
N LEU A 52 7.80 15.25 -6.35
CA LEU A 52 8.19 16.40 -5.55
C LEU A 52 8.85 17.44 -6.44
N ARG A 53 8.57 18.71 -6.17
CA ARG A 53 9.11 19.86 -6.92
C ARG A 53 8.73 19.78 -8.40
N ASP A 54 9.71 19.65 -9.28
CA ASP A 54 9.59 19.81 -10.73
C ASP A 54 9.24 18.47 -11.43
N LEU A 55 9.04 17.40 -10.65
CA LEU A 55 8.61 16.11 -11.17
C LEU A 55 7.11 16.08 -11.39
N THR A 56 6.69 15.39 -12.45
CA THR A 56 5.29 15.21 -12.81
C THR A 56 4.72 13.91 -12.23
N MET A 57 3.39 13.79 -12.21
CA MET A 57 2.75 12.51 -11.86
C MET A 57 3.17 11.39 -12.83
N ASP A 58 3.37 11.70 -14.11
CA ASP A 58 3.80 10.71 -15.11
C ASP A 58 5.20 10.18 -14.80
N ASP A 59 6.11 11.02 -14.30
CA ASP A 59 7.42 10.57 -13.80
C ASP A 59 7.27 9.57 -12.65
N ALA A 60 6.39 9.87 -11.70
CA ALA A 60 6.11 8.98 -10.57
C ALA A 60 5.47 7.65 -11.04
N VAL A 61 4.55 7.69 -12.01
CA VAL A 61 3.94 6.50 -12.62
C VAL A 61 4.98 5.63 -13.31
N ALA A 62 5.88 6.25 -14.08
CA ALA A 62 6.95 5.54 -14.78
C ALA A 62 7.88 4.80 -13.80
N VAL A 63 8.24 5.45 -12.68
CA VAL A 63 9.04 4.82 -11.63
C VAL A 63 8.25 3.71 -10.93
N ALA A 64 6.99 3.94 -10.58
CA ALA A 64 6.15 2.95 -9.92
C ALA A 64 6.04 1.65 -10.73
N ARG A 65 5.81 1.76 -12.04
CA ARG A 65 5.75 0.60 -12.95
C ARG A 65 7.07 -0.14 -13.05
N ARG A 66 8.18 0.60 -13.23
CA ARG A 66 9.53 0.00 -13.33
C ARG A 66 9.92 -0.74 -12.05
N VAL A 67 9.73 -0.10 -10.90
CA VAL A 67 10.03 -0.69 -9.59
C VAL A 67 9.10 -1.86 -9.28
N GLY A 68 7.80 -1.75 -9.60
CA GLY A 68 6.85 -2.86 -9.43
C GLY A 68 7.26 -4.11 -10.20
N ALA A 69 7.63 -3.95 -11.48
CA ALA A 69 8.15 -5.05 -12.29
C ALA A 69 9.47 -5.63 -11.76
N SER A 70 10.36 -4.78 -11.25
CA SER A 70 11.64 -5.21 -10.65
C SER A 70 11.44 -6.00 -9.36
N VAL A 71 10.58 -5.53 -8.46
CA VAL A 71 10.19 -6.23 -7.22
C VAL A 71 9.56 -7.59 -7.55
N ALA A 72 8.59 -7.61 -8.46
CA ALA A 72 7.93 -8.85 -8.88
C ALA A 72 8.93 -9.89 -9.39
N ARG A 73 9.87 -9.47 -10.25
CA ARG A 73 10.91 -10.35 -10.81
C ARG A 73 11.90 -10.84 -9.77
N ALA A 74 12.38 -9.95 -8.90
CA ALA A 74 13.43 -10.25 -7.94
C ALA A 74 12.97 -11.19 -6.81
N TYR A 75 11.68 -11.15 -6.46
CA TYR A 75 11.15 -11.90 -5.31
C TYR A 75 10.03 -12.87 -5.67
N ALA A 76 9.67 -12.99 -6.95
CA ALA A 76 8.55 -13.82 -7.43
C ALA A 76 7.24 -13.52 -6.65
N LEU A 77 6.96 -12.23 -6.42
CA LEU A 77 5.79 -11.77 -5.67
C LEU A 77 4.70 -11.22 -6.59
N PRO A 78 3.42 -11.43 -6.26
CA PRO A 78 2.33 -10.69 -6.88
C PRO A 78 2.43 -9.21 -6.52
N VAL A 79 2.44 -8.36 -7.55
CA VAL A 79 2.47 -6.90 -7.42
C VAL A 79 1.22 -6.30 -8.05
N TYR A 80 0.57 -5.40 -7.32
CA TYR A 80 -0.57 -4.62 -7.80
C TYR A 80 -0.18 -3.16 -7.97
N LEU A 81 -0.53 -2.57 -9.12
CA LEU A 81 -0.36 -1.14 -9.36
C LEU A 81 -1.60 -0.37 -8.89
N TYR A 82 -1.39 0.73 -8.16
CA TYR A 82 -2.47 1.55 -7.61
C TYR A 82 -2.26 3.06 -7.81
N GLY A 83 -3.27 3.85 -7.45
CA GLY A 83 -3.24 5.31 -7.60
C GLY A 83 -3.25 5.72 -9.06
N ALA A 84 -2.45 6.74 -9.41
CA ALA A 84 -2.26 7.16 -10.79
C ALA A 84 -1.58 6.08 -11.66
N ALA A 85 -0.88 5.12 -11.04
CA ALA A 85 -0.24 4.02 -11.76
C ALA A 85 -1.18 2.82 -12.01
N ALA A 86 -2.41 2.85 -11.49
CA ALA A 86 -3.36 1.74 -11.59
C ALA A 86 -3.63 1.33 -13.04
N SER A 87 -3.56 0.03 -13.31
CA SER A 87 -3.87 -0.53 -14.64
C SER A 87 -5.36 -0.70 -14.89
N ARG A 88 -6.16 -0.74 -13.82
CA ARG A 88 -7.61 -0.95 -13.84
C ARG A 88 -8.30 0.06 -12.90
N PRO A 89 -9.49 0.57 -13.26
CA PRO A 89 -10.21 1.56 -12.44
C PRO A 89 -10.42 1.11 -10.98
N GLN A 90 -10.77 -0.16 -10.76
CA GLN A 90 -10.98 -0.75 -9.43
C GLN A 90 -9.72 -0.87 -8.56
N ARG A 91 -8.54 -0.54 -9.10
CA ARG A 91 -7.25 -0.54 -8.37
C ARG A 91 -6.77 0.86 -8.01
N ARG A 92 -7.54 1.92 -8.31
CA ARG A 92 -7.13 3.29 -7.99
C ARG A 92 -6.86 3.49 -6.50
N LEU A 93 -7.66 2.90 -5.62
CA LEU A 93 -7.48 3.02 -4.18
C LEU A 93 -6.87 1.75 -3.60
N ALA A 94 -5.79 1.90 -2.83
CA ALA A 94 -5.16 0.78 -2.12
C ALA A 94 -6.14 0.02 -1.21
N ARG A 95 -7.13 0.73 -0.64
CA ARG A 95 -8.16 0.12 0.22
C ARG A 95 -9.01 -0.94 -0.49
N ASP A 96 -9.21 -0.78 -1.80
CA ASP A 96 -10.05 -1.69 -2.59
C ASP A 96 -9.26 -2.95 -2.96
N ILE A 97 -7.97 -2.79 -3.25
CA ILE A 97 -7.03 -3.91 -3.48
C ILE A 97 -6.85 -4.74 -2.21
N ARG A 98 -6.70 -4.10 -1.04
CA ARG A 98 -6.48 -4.78 0.24
C ARG A 98 -7.75 -5.24 0.95
N ARG A 99 -8.93 -5.14 0.31
CA ARG A 99 -10.19 -5.60 0.93
C ARG A 99 -10.07 -7.09 1.29
N GLY A 100 -10.41 -7.47 2.51
CA GLY A 100 -10.21 -8.85 3.00
C GLY A 100 -8.76 -9.19 3.36
N GLU A 101 -7.83 -8.24 3.19
CA GLU A 101 -6.46 -8.30 3.72
C GLU A 101 -5.64 -9.49 3.20
N TYR A 102 -4.53 -9.78 3.89
CA TYR A 102 -3.63 -10.91 3.65
C TYR A 102 -4.38 -12.25 3.61
N GLU A 103 -5.36 -12.46 4.49
CA GLU A 103 -6.13 -13.70 4.59
C GLU A 103 -6.93 -14.00 3.31
N SER A 104 -7.42 -12.97 2.63
CA SER A 104 -8.16 -13.12 1.36
C SER A 104 -7.28 -13.30 0.13
N LEU A 105 -5.95 -13.10 0.27
CA LEU A 105 -5.06 -12.96 -0.89
C LEU A 105 -5.00 -14.23 -1.74
N ALA A 106 -5.01 -15.42 -1.14
CA ALA A 106 -5.00 -16.68 -1.89
C ALA A 106 -6.22 -16.82 -2.81
N ALA A 107 -7.42 -16.53 -2.29
CA ALA A 107 -8.65 -16.56 -3.08
C ALA A 107 -8.66 -15.46 -4.15
N ARG A 108 -8.13 -14.27 -3.82
CA ARG A 108 -7.99 -13.15 -4.75
C ARG A 108 -7.09 -13.48 -5.94
N LEU A 109 -5.97 -14.17 -5.72
CA LEU A 109 -5.05 -14.56 -6.78
C LEU A 109 -5.64 -15.64 -7.70
N ALA A 110 -6.60 -16.42 -7.22
CA ALA A 110 -7.33 -17.39 -8.04
C ALA A 110 -8.40 -16.74 -8.93
N ASP A 111 -8.81 -15.50 -8.64
CA ASP A 111 -9.80 -14.77 -9.44
C ASP A 111 -9.16 -14.07 -10.65
N PRO A 112 -9.55 -14.41 -11.90
CA PRO A 112 -9.06 -13.75 -13.11
C PRO A 112 -9.23 -12.22 -13.12
N ALA A 113 -10.25 -11.68 -12.43
CA ALA A 113 -10.48 -10.25 -12.31
C ALA A 113 -9.42 -9.56 -11.43
N TRP A 114 -8.70 -10.33 -10.61
CA TRP A 114 -7.72 -9.87 -9.63
C TRP A 114 -6.30 -10.39 -9.87
N GLN A 115 -5.99 -10.84 -11.08
CA GLN A 115 -4.61 -11.16 -11.47
C GLN A 115 -3.65 -9.98 -11.22
N PRO A 116 -2.44 -10.21 -10.67
CA PRO A 116 -1.49 -9.14 -10.39
C PRO A 116 -1.05 -8.42 -11.66
N ASP A 117 -0.58 -7.19 -11.51
CA ASP A 117 -0.03 -6.39 -12.61
C ASP A 117 1.37 -6.84 -13.02
N ALA A 118 2.12 -7.40 -12.08
CA ALA A 118 3.42 -8.01 -12.32
C ALA A 118 3.67 -9.17 -11.36
N GLY A 119 4.46 -10.13 -11.82
CA GLY A 119 4.81 -11.32 -11.05
C GLY A 119 3.78 -12.44 -11.13
N PRO A 120 4.08 -13.59 -10.52
CA PRO A 120 3.20 -14.74 -10.56
C PRO A 120 1.94 -14.53 -9.73
N ALA A 121 0.83 -15.13 -10.17
CA ALA A 121 -0.42 -15.21 -9.42
C ALA A 121 -0.35 -16.30 -8.33
N THR A 122 0.73 -16.30 -7.54
CA THR A 122 1.01 -17.34 -6.54
C THR A 122 1.04 -16.72 -5.16
N PHE A 123 0.31 -17.32 -4.23
CA PHE A 123 0.30 -16.86 -2.85
C PHE A 123 1.61 -17.20 -2.16
N VAL A 124 2.37 -16.16 -1.80
CA VAL A 124 3.64 -16.30 -1.08
C VAL A 124 3.38 -16.05 0.41
N ALA A 125 2.98 -17.09 1.15
CA ALA A 125 2.51 -16.98 2.53
C ALA A 125 3.43 -16.14 3.45
N ARG A 126 4.75 -16.30 3.34
CA ARG A 126 5.69 -15.52 4.16
C ARG A 126 5.63 -14.00 3.89
N LEU A 127 5.26 -13.57 2.70
CA LEU A 127 5.41 -12.18 2.25
C LEU A 127 4.11 -11.50 1.80
N GLY A 128 3.09 -12.25 1.39
CA GLY A 128 1.85 -11.72 0.83
C GLY A 128 2.03 -11.11 -0.57
N ALA A 129 1.46 -9.93 -0.80
CA ALA A 129 1.58 -9.15 -2.04
C ALA A 129 2.03 -7.71 -1.76
N VAL A 130 2.48 -7.01 -2.80
CA VAL A 130 2.91 -5.61 -2.71
C VAL A 130 2.02 -4.71 -3.57
N MET A 131 1.56 -3.60 -3.01
CA MET A 131 0.91 -2.54 -3.78
C MET A 131 1.93 -1.43 -4.10
N VAL A 132 2.23 -1.21 -5.38
CA VAL A 132 3.15 -0.15 -5.82
C VAL A 132 2.35 0.90 -6.57
N GLY A 133 2.58 2.19 -6.31
CA GLY A 133 1.74 3.21 -6.94
C GLY A 133 2.38 4.57 -7.04
N ALA A 134 1.66 5.46 -7.73
CA ALA A 134 2.00 6.86 -7.84
C ALA A 134 0.81 7.69 -7.35
N ARG A 135 1.07 8.73 -6.55
CA ARG A 135 0.02 9.57 -5.97
C ARG A 135 0.55 10.91 -5.50
N GLU A 136 -0.38 11.83 -5.24
CA GLU A 136 -0.11 13.07 -4.51
C GLU A 136 0.37 12.81 -3.07
N VAL A 137 0.91 13.86 -2.44
CA VAL A 137 1.29 13.85 -1.03
C VAL A 137 0.09 13.44 -0.18
N LEU A 138 0.30 12.49 0.74
CA LEU A 138 -0.69 12.11 1.74
C LEU A 138 -0.15 12.40 3.13
N VAL A 139 -0.96 13.05 3.94
CA VAL A 139 -0.71 13.27 5.36
C VAL A 139 -1.38 12.16 6.17
N ALA A 140 -0.59 11.35 6.87
CA ALA A 140 -1.11 10.41 7.86
C ALA A 140 -1.24 11.13 9.20
N TYR A 141 -2.48 11.32 9.66
CA TYR A 141 -2.80 12.09 10.86
C TYR A 141 -3.67 11.26 11.80
N ASN A 142 -3.27 11.21 13.08
CA ASN A 142 -4.00 10.49 14.12
C ASN A 142 -4.65 11.49 15.07
N VAL A 143 -5.95 11.34 15.31
CA VAL A 143 -6.68 12.07 16.35
C VAL A 143 -6.88 11.13 17.52
N TRP A 144 -6.59 11.64 18.72
CA TRP A 144 -6.76 10.90 19.96
C TRP A 144 -8.05 11.32 20.62
N LEU A 145 -8.91 10.34 20.91
CA LEU A 145 -10.13 10.56 21.68
C LEU A 145 -9.82 10.24 23.12
N ASP A 146 -10.19 11.13 24.04
CA ASP A 146 -10.17 10.87 25.48
C ASP A 146 -11.38 10.00 25.86
N SER A 147 -11.40 8.80 25.28
CA SER A 147 -12.49 7.82 25.41
C SER A 147 -12.00 6.45 24.97
N GLN A 148 -12.53 5.41 25.60
CA GLN A 148 -12.34 4.01 25.19
C GLN A 148 -13.47 3.51 24.28
N ASP A 149 -14.46 4.37 23.96
CA ASP A 149 -15.58 4.03 23.10
C ASP A 149 -15.14 3.88 21.64
N LEU A 150 -14.91 2.63 21.25
CA LEU A 150 -14.52 2.27 19.89
C LEU A 150 -15.65 2.52 18.88
N ASP A 151 -16.91 2.44 19.29
CA ASP A 151 -18.03 2.64 18.38
C ASP A 151 -18.22 4.13 18.09
N ALA A 152 -18.03 5.01 19.08
CA ALA A 152 -17.90 6.45 18.86
C ALA A 152 -16.74 6.78 17.91
N ALA A 153 -15.55 6.18 18.12
CA ALA A 153 -14.41 6.38 17.23
C ALA A 153 -14.72 5.95 15.78
N ARG A 154 -15.41 4.82 15.61
CA ARG A 154 -15.84 4.32 14.29
C ARG A 154 -16.91 5.21 13.67
N ALA A 155 -17.84 5.75 14.45
CA ALA A 155 -18.87 6.67 14.00
C ALA A 155 -18.24 7.98 13.49
N ILE A 156 -17.29 8.55 14.24
CA ILE A 156 -16.53 9.74 13.82
C ILE A 156 -15.78 9.45 12.51
N ALA A 157 -15.05 8.32 12.44
CA ALA A 157 -14.33 7.94 11.22
C ALA A 157 -15.26 7.77 10.00
N ARG A 158 -16.48 7.26 10.20
CA ARG A 158 -17.51 7.17 9.14
C ARG A 158 -18.00 8.56 8.73
N ALA A 159 -18.26 9.45 9.67
CA ALA A 159 -18.76 10.80 9.37
C ALA A 159 -17.76 11.63 8.56
N VAL A 160 -16.46 11.51 8.85
CA VAL A 160 -15.44 12.36 8.21
C VAL A 160 -14.91 11.84 6.87
N ARG A 161 -14.99 10.53 6.60
CA ARG A 161 -14.38 9.94 5.39
C ARG A 161 -15.26 10.09 4.16
N GLU A 162 -14.60 10.36 3.03
CA GLU A 162 -15.26 10.57 1.73
C GLU A 162 -16.14 9.40 1.31
N SER A 163 -15.70 8.15 1.56
CA SER A 163 -16.44 6.94 1.16
C SER A 163 -17.80 6.78 1.84
N SER A 164 -18.13 7.65 2.79
CA SER A 164 -19.39 7.67 3.51
C SER A 164 -20.09 9.03 3.40
N GLY A 165 -19.71 9.85 2.40
CA GLY A 165 -20.28 11.18 2.15
C GLY A 165 -19.63 12.32 2.95
N GLY A 166 -18.52 12.05 3.63
CA GLY A 166 -17.78 13.04 4.42
C GLY A 166 -16.89 13.94 3.57
N LEU A 167 -15.76 14.36 4.15
CA LEU A 167 -14.84 15.31 3.55
C LEU A 167 -14.15 14.74 2.29
N PRO A 168 -14.04 15.50 1.18
CA PRO A 168 -13.33 15.07 -0.02
C PRO A 168 -11.88 14.67 0.27
N SER A 169 -11.40 13.60 -0.38
CA SER A 169 -10.03 13.07 -0.25
C SER A 169 -9.66 12.54 1.14
N VAL A 170 -10.59 12.47 2.10
CA VAL A 170 -10.33 11.95 3.45
C VAL A 170 -10.64 10.47 3.54
N GLN A 171 -9.66 9.71 4.06
CA GLN A 171 -9.82 8.32 4.47
C GLN A 171 -9.60 8.22 5.97
N ALA A 172 -10.51 7.53 6.68
CA ALA A 172 -10.44 7.41 8.13
C ALA A 172 -10.88 6.02 8.63
N LEU A 173 -10.27 5.61 9.74
CA LEU A 173 -10.56 4.40 10.50
C LEU A 173 -10.58 4.74 12.00
N GLY A 174 -11.53 4.18 12.73
CA GLY A 174 -11.53 4.17 14.19
C GLY A 174 -10.93 2.84 14.67
N VAL A 175 -9.81 2.91 15.36
CA VAL A 175 -9.08 1.73 15.86
C VAL A 175 -8.73 1.89 17.34
N PRO A 176 -8.77 0.81 18.14
CA PRO A 176 -8.26 0.84 19.50
C PRO A 176 -6.74 1.05 19.51
N LEU A 177 -6.26 1.70 20.57
CA LEU A 177 -4.84 1.77 20.89
C LEU A 177 -4.55 0.85 22.06
N ALA A 178 -3.76 -0.19 21.82
CA ALA A 178 -3.41 -1.17 22.86
C ALA A 178 -2.52 -0.56 23.96
N ARG A 179 -1.76 0.51 23.66
CA ARG A 179 -1.01 1.30 24.65
C ARG A 179 -0.89 2.75 24.21
N ARG A 180 -1.07 3.65 25.16
CA ARG A 180 -0.23 4.85 25.31
C ARG A 180 0.43 4.80 26.69
N GLY A 181 1.66 5.29 26.76
CA GLY A 181 2.36 5.53 28.02
C GLY A 181 1.60 6.52 28.90
#